data_AF-A0A643C125-F1
#
_entry.id   AF-A0A643C125-F1
#
_cell.length_a   1.000
_cell.length_b   1.000
_cell.length_c   1.000
_cell.angle_alpha   90.00
_cell.angle_beta   90.00
_cell.angle_gamma   90.00
#
_symmetry.space_group_name_H-M   'P 1'
#
loop_
_entity.id
_entity.type
_entity.pdbx_description
1 polymer ?
#
loop_
_entity_poly.entity_id
_entity_poly.type
_entity_poly.pdbx_seq_one_letter_code
_entity_poly.pdbx_strand_id
1 'polypeptide(L)'
;ARQAKVKRLFRSIEELKKDFEELNVVIETDMQIMVRLINKFNSSNSSLEEKIAALFDLEYYVHQMDNAQDLLSFGGLQVVINGLNSTEPLLKEYAAFVLGAAFS
;
A
#
# COMPACT_ATOMS: atom_id res chain seq x y z
N ALA A 1 12.06 -34.93 28.99
CA ALA A 1 11.18 -34.10 29.84
C ALA A 1 10.96 -32.68 29.30
N ARG A 2 12.01 -31.89 29.01
CA ARG A 2 11.89 -30.47 28.57
C ARG A 2 11.14 -30.26 27.25
N GLN A 3 11.42 -31.07 26.21
CA GLN A 3 10.76 -30.96 24.90
C GLN A 3 9.24 -31.24 24.95
N ALA A 4 8.79 -32.19 25.78
CA ALA A 4 7.37 -32.47 25.96
C ALA A 4 6.63 -31.33 26.69
N LYS A 5 7.34 -30.61 27.58
CA LYS A 5 6.82 -29.41 28.24
C LYS A 5 6.68 -28.25 27.26
N VAL A 6 7.65 -28.07 26.36
CA VAL A 6 7.63 -27.06 25.29
C VAL A 6 6.50 -27.32 24.28
N LYS A 7 6.30 -28.57 23.84
CA LYS A 7 5.20 -28.93 22.93
C LYS A 7 3.79 -28.66 23.50
N ARG A 8 3.62 -28.58 24.82
CA ARG A 8 2.33 -28.23 25.45
C ARG A 8 2.08 -26.73 25.54
N LEU A 9 3.12 -25.91 25.35
CA LEU A 9 3.03 -24.45 25.46
C LEU A 9 2.71 -23.78 24.12
N PHE A 10 2.92 -24.48 23.01
CA PHE A 10 2.73 -23.94 21.66
C PHE A 10 1.72 -24.77 20.88
N ARG A 11 0.86 -24.09 20.12
CA ARG A 11 -0.01 -24.71 19.12
C ARG A 11 0.81 -25.41 18.04
N SER A 12 0.23 -26.40 17.38
CA SER A 12 0.87 -27.08 16.25
C SER A 12 0.99 -26.14 15.04
N ILE A 13 1.99 -26.36 14.18
CA ILE A 13 2.11 -25.59 12.92
C ILE A 13 0.90 -25.84 12.02
N GLU A 14 0.35 -27.04 12.06
CA GLU A 14 -0.84 -27.43 11.31
C GLU A 14 -2.09 -26.64 11.77
N GLU A 15 -2.30 -26.50 13.09
CA GLU A 15 -3.37 -25.62 13.61
C GLU A 15 -3.15 -24.16 13.20
N LEU A 16 -1.91 -23.66 13.31
CA LEU A 16 -1.61 -22.28 12.93
C LEU A 16 -1.84 -22.01 11.45
N LYS A 17 -1.51 -22.96 10.56
CA LYS A 17 -1.80 -22.86 9.12
C LYS A 17 -3.30 -22.84 8.84
N LYS A 18 -4.07 -23.70 9.51
CA LYS A 18 -5.52 -23.73 9.38
C LYS A 18 -6.16 -22.41 9.84
N ASP A 19 -5.77 -21.93 11.02
CA ASP A 19 -6.23 -20.64 11.53
C ASP A 19 -5.86 -19.50 10.56
N PHE A 20 -4.67 -19.54 9.98
CA PHE A 20 -4.21 -18.54 9.01
C PHE A 20 -5.00 -18.57 7.70
N GLU A 21 -5.34 -19.75 7.19
CA GLU A 21 -6.22 -19.93 6.03
C GLU A 21 -7.64 -19.40 6.32
N GLU A 22 -8.18 -19.66 7.51
CA GLU A 22 -9.49 -19.15 7.94
C GLU A 22 -9.55 -17.62 8.05
N LEU A 23 -8.43 -16.95 8.31
CA LEU A 23 -8.36 -15.49 8.37
C LEU A 23 -8.51 -14.81 7.00
N ASN A 24 -8.44 -15.56 5.90
CA ASN A 24 -8.57 -15.05 4.51
C ASN A 24 -7.71 -13.79 4.25
N VAL A 25 -6.48 -13.80 4.75
CA VAL A 25 -5.54 -12.68 4.60
C VAL A 25 -5.03 -12.66 3.16
N VAL A 26 -5.35 -11.59 2.43
CA VAL A 26 -4.71 -11.33 1.13
C VAL A 26 -3.34 -10.73 1.41
N ILE A 27 -2.29 -11.52 1.19
CA ILE A 27 -0.92 -11.02 1.24
C ILE A 27 -0.65 -10.33 -0.10
N GLU A 28 -0.59 -9.00 -0.07
CA GLU A 28 -0.20 -8.18 -1.20
C GLU A 28 1.27 -7.76 -1.05
N THR A 29 2.00 -7.76 -2.16
CA THR A 29 3.31 -7.08 -2.25
C THR A 29 3.11 -5.56 -2.29
N ASP A 30 4.13 -4.80 -1.93
CA ASP A 30 4.07 -3.33 -1.96
C ASP A 30 3.68 -2.80 -3.35
N MET A 31 4.21 -3.40 -4.42
CA MET A 31 3.80 -3.10 -5.80
C MET A 31 2.30 -3.31 -6.02
N GLN A 32 1.73 -4.43 -5.58
CA GLN A 32 0.29 -4.70 -5.72
C GLN A 32 -0.55 -3.67 -4.96
N ILE A 33 -0.10 -3.27 -3.76
CA ILE A 33 -0.77 -2.23 -2.96
C ILE A 33 -0.71 -0.89 -3.70
N MET A 34 0.45 -0.47 -4.17
CA MET A 34 0.61 0.78 -4.92
C MET A 34 -0.27 0.82 -6.17
N VAL A 35 -0.34 -0.26 -6.94
CA VAL A 35 -1.23 -0.37 -8.11
C VAL A 35 -2.70 -0.22 -7.70
N ARG A 36 -3.12 -0.83 -6.60
CA ARG A 36 -4.49 -0.71 -6.07
C ARG A 36 -4.80 0.73 -5.65
N LEU A 37 -3.89 1.41 -4.97
CA LEU A 37 -4.03 2.82 -4.57
C LEU A 37 -4.15 3.73 -5.79
N ILE A 38 -3.34 3.50 -6.83
CA ILE A 38 -3.40 4.24 -8.08
C ILE A 38 -4.72 4.05 -8.81
N ASN A 39 -5.23 2.82 -8.86
CA ASN A 39 -6.53 2.53 -9.44
C ASN A 39 -7.66 3.21 -8.64
N LYS A 40 -7.56 3.25 -7.31
CA LYS A 40 -8.50 3.96 -6.44
C LYS A 40 -8.49 5.46 -6.75
N PHE A 41 -7.32 6.07 -6.89
CA PHE A 41 -7.18 7.48 -7.25
C PHE A 41 -7.80 7.82 -8.60
N ASN A 42 -7.55 6.99 -9.62
CA ASN A 42 -8.02 7.20 -10.99
C ASN A 42 -9.52 6.87 -11.19
N SER A 43 -10.13 6.16 -10.25
CA SER A 43 -11.55 5.81 -10.33
C SER A 43 -12.44 7.05 -10.33
N SER A 44 -13.37 7.13 -11.28
CA SER A 44 -14.43 8.14 -11.28
C SER A 44 -15.44 7.95 -10.15
N ASN A 45 -15.52 6.73 -9.62
CA ASN A 45 -16.46 6.37 -8.56
C ASN A 45 -15.91 6.64 -7.15
N SER A 46 -14.66 7.07 -7.04
CA SER A 46 -14.05 7.37 -5.74
C SER A 46 -14.32 8.79 -5.29
N SER A 47 -14.64 8.94 -4.00
CA SER A 47 -14.84 10.25 -3.38
C SER A 47 -13.52 11.02 -3.28
N LEU A 48 -13.60 12.32 -3.02
CA LEU A 48 -12.42 13.14 -2.81
C LEU A 48 -11.57 12.62 -1.64
N GLU A 49 -12.21 12.26 -0.53
CA GLU A 49 -11.56 11.73 0.66
C GLU A 49 -10.85 10.41 0.36
N GLU A 50 -11.47 9.53 -0.42
CA GLU A 50 -10.85 8.27 -0.82
C GLU A 50 -9.62 8.49 -1.72
N LYS A 51 -9.65 9.50 -2.59
CA LYS A 51 -8.51 9.86 -3.44
C LYS A 51 -7.37 10.47 -2.62
N ILE A 52 -7.70 11.31 -1.64
CA ILE A 52 -6.72 11.86 -0.70
C ILE A 52 -6.08 10.73 0.12
N ALA A 53 -6.88 9.82 0.68
CA ALA A 53 -6.39 8.66 1.41
C ALA A 53 -5.48 7.79 0.55
N ALA A 54 -5.84 7.58 -0.73
CA ALA A 54 -5.00 6.81 -1.64
C ALA A 54 -3.64 7.48 -1.91
N LEU A 55 -3.57 8.81 -2.03
CA LEU A 55 -2.30 9.53 -2.18
C LEU A 55 -1.47 9.52 -0.89
N PHE A 56 -2.12 9.66 0.26
CA PHE A 56 -1.46 9.58 1.55
C PHE A 56 -0.83 8.20 1.78
N ASP A 57 -1.58 7.13 1.51
CA ASP A 57 -1.05 5.78 1.62
C ASP A 57 0.06 5.53 0.59
N LEU A 58 -0.07 6.08 -0.62
CA LEU A 58 0.95 5.92 -1.66
C LEU A 58 2.27 6.59 -1.27
N GLU A 59 2.20 7.77 -0.64
CA GLU A 59 3.37 8.49 -0.11
C GLU A 59 4.17 7.64 0.87
N TYR A 60 3.48 6.89 1.74
CA TYR A 60 4.13 5.96 2.67
C TYR A 60 4.95 4.87 1.96
N TYR A 61 4.40 4.25 0.90
CA TYR A 61 5.10 3.17 0.19
C TYR A 61 6.30 3.67 -0.61
N VAL A 62 6.17 4.83 -1.25
CA VAL A 62 7.21 5.34 -2.17
C VAL A 62 8.39 5.97 -1.45
N HIS A 63 8.36 6.09 -0.11
CA HIS A 63 9.56 6.38 0.68
C HIS A 63 10.63 5.28 0.57
N GLN A 64 10.25 4.06 0.21
CA GLN A 64 11.21 2.99 -0.05
C GLN A 64 11.75 3.12 -1.49
N MET A 65 13.08 3.12 -1.63
CA MET A 65 13.75 3.46 -2.89
C MET A 65 13.38 2.51 -4.05
N ASP A 66 13.19 1.22 -3.76
CA ASP A 66 12.71 0.21 -4.69
C ASP A 66 11.26 0.47 -5.12
N ASN A 67 10.37 0.77 -4.17
CA ASN A 67 8.99 1.14 -4.48
C ASN A 67 8.90 2.43 -5.30
N ALA A 68 9.76 3.43 -5.04
CA ALA A 68 9.85 4.64 -5.84
C ALA A 68 10.26 4.35 -7.29
N GLN A 69 11.22 3.44 -7.49
CA GLN A 69 11.61 3.01 -8.84
C GLN A 69 10.48 2.26 -9.55
N ASP A 70 9.79 1.39 -8.83
CA ASP A 70 8.64 0.67 -9.37
C ASP A 70 7.53 1.65 -9.76
N LEU A 71 7.22 2.66 -8.92
CA LEU A 71 6.24 3.71 -9.21
C LEU A 71 6.47 4.37 -10.58
N LEU A 72 7.73 4.66 -10.92
CA LEU A 72 8.11 5.23 -12.22
C LEU A 72 7.90 4.21 -13.36
N SER A 73 8.19 2.94 -13.10
CA SER A 73 8.19 1.86 -14.08
C SER A 73 6.80 1.46 -14.57
N PHE A 74 5.76 1.58 -13.73
CA PHE A 74 4.38 1.21 -14.10
C PHE A 74 3.43 2.41 -14.30
N GLY A 75 3.97 3.62 -14.50
CA GLY A 75 3.17 4.80 -14.86
C GLY A 75 2.57 5.56 -13.67
N GLY A 76 3.03 5.30 -12.44
CA GLY A 76 2.61 6.02 -11.23
C GLY A 76 2.93 7.52 -11.26
N LEU A 77 3.92 7.96 -12.05
CA LEU A 77 4.19 9.39 -12.22
C LEU A 77 3.00 10.15 -12.84
N GLN A 78 2.22 9.51 -13.71
CA GLN A 78 1.04 10.15 -14.31
C GLN A 78 -0.02 10.48 -13.26
N VAL A 79 -0.12 9.68 -12.20
CA VAL A 79 -1.03 9.90 -11.08
C VAL A 79 -0.64 11.15 -10.30
N VAL A 80 0.65 11.31 -10.02
CA VAL A 80 1.20 12.51 -9.37
C VAL A 80 0.93 13.75 -10.23
N ILE A 81 1.19 13.68 -11.54
CA ILE A 81 0.91 14.78 -12.48
C ILE A 81 -0.58 15.14 -12.47
N ASN A 82 -1.47 14.15 -12.48
CA ASN A 82 -2.91 14.39 -12.44
C ASN A 82 -3.35 15.04 -11.12
N GLY A 83 -2.77 14.61 -9.99
CA GLY A 83 -3.02 15.22 -8.67
C GLY A 83 -2.56 16.67 -8.59
N LEU A 84 -1.36 16.97 -9.09
CA LEU A 84 -0.80 18.33 -9.15
C LEU A 84 -1.62 19.28 -10.05
N ASN A 85 -2.25 18.74 -11.10
CA ASN A 85 -3.14 19.48 -12.00
C ASN A 85 -4.60 19.53 -11.53
N SER A 86 -4.94 18.98 -10.37
CA SER A 86 -6.30 19.01 -9.83
C SER A 86 -6.79 20.45 -9.56
N THR A 87 -8.09 20.69 -9.55
CA THR A 87 -8.65 21.94 -9.00
C THR A 87 -8.74 21.93 -7.48
N GLU A 88 -8.66 20.76 -6.86
CA GLU A 88 -8.75 20.56 -5.41
C GLU A 88 -7.38 20.79 -4.74
N PRO A 89 -7.25 21.76 -3.82
CA PRO A 89 -5.96 22.09 -3.20
C PRO A 89 -5.31 20.91 -2.46
N LEU A 90 -6.11 20.12 -1.74
CA LEU A 90 -5.61 18.96 -0.98
C LEU A 90 -5.01 17.91 -1.91
N LEU A 91 -5.64 17.64 -3.07
CA LEU A 91 -5.07 16.68 -4.02
C LEU A 91 -3.71 17.14 -4.58
N LYS A 92 -3.51 18.45 -4.75
CA LYS A 92 -2.18 18.98 -5.14
C LYS A 92 -1.15 18.78 -4.04
N GLU A 93 -1.52 19.09 -2.81
CA GLU A 93 -0.64 18.95 -1.64
C GLU A 93 -0.16 17.50 -1.48
N TYR A 94 -1.10 16.54 -1.42
CA TYR A 94 -0.74 15.14 -1.25
C TYR A 94 0.01 14.57 -2.47
N ALA A 95 -0.30 15.02 -3.70
CA ALA A 95 0.48 14.63 -4.86
C ALA A 95 1.91 15.18 -4.80
N ALA A 96 2.11 16.39 -4.27
CA ALA A 96 3.44 16.96 -4.05
C ALA A 96 4.21 16.20 -2.96
N PHE A 97 3.54 15.69 -1.93
CA PHE A 97 4.17 14.84 -0.92
C PHE A 97 4.61 13.50 -1.48
N VAL A 98 3.77 12.82 -2.27
CA VAL A 98 4.16 11.60 -3.00
C VAL A 98 5.39 11.85 -3.87
N LEU A 99 5.42 12.98 -4.59
CA LEU A 99 6.58 13.37 -5.38
C LEU A 99 7.81 13.62 -4.51
N GLY A 100 7.67 14.30 -3.37
CA GLY A 100 8.76 14.52 -2.44
C GLY A 100 9.35 13.21 -1.92
N ALA A 101 8.50 12.32 -1.42
CA ALA A 101 8.88 11.04 -0.84
C ALA A 101 9.57 10.10 -1.84
N ALA A 102 9.11 10.08 -3.10
CA ALA A 102 9.71 9.25 -4.14
C ALA A 102 11.13 9.70 -4.58
N PHE A 103 11.53 10.92 -4.25
CA PHE A 103 12.79 11.53 -4.72
C PHE A 103 13.69 12.08 -3.59
N SER A 104 13.32 11.88 -2.32
CA SER A 104 14.11 12.24 -1.13
C SER A 104 15.03 11.13 -0.68
#